data_AF-A0A1Q7EEZ1-F1
#
_entry.id   AF-A0A1Q7EEZ1-F1
#
_cell.length_a   1.000
_cell.length_b   1.000
_cell.length_c   1.000
_cell.angle_alpha   90.00
_cell.angle_beta   90.00
_cell.angle_gamma   90.00
#
_symmetry.space_group_name_H-M   'P 1'
#
loop_
_entity.id
_entity.type
_entity.pdbx_description
1 polymer ?
#
loop_
_entity_poly.entity_id
_entity_poly.type
_entity_poly.pdbx_seq_one_letter_code
_entity_poly.pdbx_strand_id
1 'polypeptide(L)' 'MTPKDVMTMEEASVYLAMDEATLTRLATQRQIPCLEVNGSWVFSKKSIDKWRSQRDRRRA' A
#
# COMPACT_ATOMS: atom_id res chain seq x y z
N MET A 1 -9.29 -17.95 6.66
CA MET A 1 -8.53 -16.93 5.94
C MET A 1 -9.50 -16.16 5.07
N THR A 2 -9.92 -14.97 5.47
CA THR A 2 -10.91 -14.17 4.72
C THR A 2 -10.23 -13.37 3.61
N PRO A 3 -10.76 -13.35 2.38
CA PRO A 3 -10.24 -12.53 1.26
C PRO A 3 -10.29 -11.00 1.46
N LYS A 4 -10.51 -10.50 2.69
CA LYS A 4 -11.07 -9.15 2.97
C LYS A 4 -10.05 -8.05 3.30
N ASP A 5 -8.75 -8.35 3.34
CA ASP A 5 -7.73 -7.36 3.74
C ASP A 5 -6.75 -7.01 2.61
N VAL A 6 -7.16 -7.22 1.36
CA VAL A 6 -6.43 -6.75 0.18
C VAL A 6 -7.15 -5.57 -0.43
N MET A 7 -6.39 -4.60 -0.91
CA MET A 7 -6.86 -3.35 -1.50
C MET A 7 -6.24 -3.20 -2.88
N THR A 8 -7.00 -2.71 -3.85
CA THR A 8 -6.46 -2.28 -5.15
C THR A 8 -5.64 -0.99 -5.01
N MET A 9 -5.01 -0.53 -6.09
CA MET A 9 -4.34 0.77 -6.13
C MET A 9 -5.27 1.92 -5.73
N GLU A 10 -6.51 1.92 -6.24
CA GLU A 10 -7.53 2.94 -5.94
C GLU A 10 -7.97 2.86 -4.47
N GLU A 11 -8.27 1.66 -3.95
CA GLU A 11 -8.65 1.51 -2.54
C GLU A 11 -7.51 1.91 -1.59
N ALA A 12 -6.26 1.58 -1.96
CA ALA A 12 -5.08 1.99 -1.19
C ALA A 12 -4.86 3.51 -1.26
N SER A 13 -5.20 4.16 -2.37
CA SER A 13 -5.11 5.63 -2.55
C SER A 13 -6.04 6.34 -1.59
N VAL A 14 -7.29 5.88 -1.52
CA VAL A 14 -8.29 6.38 -0.57
C VAL A 14 -7.89 6.05 0.87
N TYR A 15 -7.44 4.83 1.14
CA TYR A 15 -7.07 4.40 2.50
C TYR A 15 -5.89 5.17 3.08
N LEU A 16 -4.88 5.48 2.26
CA LEU A 16 -3.69 6.21 2.67
C LEU A 16 -3.83 7.73 2.50
N ALA A 17 -4.95 8.19 1.92
CA ALA A 17 -5.13 9.58 1.49
C ALA A 17 -3.94 10.07 0.66
N MET A 18 -3.57 9.28 -0.36
CA MET A 18 -2.45 9.55 -1.27
C MET A 18 -2.89 9.43 -2.71
N ASP A 19 -2.34 10.25 -3.59
CA ASP A 19 -2.60 10.12 -5.03
C ASP A 19 -2.10 8.79 -5.59
N GLU A 20 -2.84 8.21 -6.54
CA GLU A 20 -2.46 6.98 -7.22
C GLU A 20 -1.07 7.07 -7.84
N ALA A 21 -0.72 8.19 -8.47
CA ALA A 21 0.62 8.39 -9.05
C ALA A 21 1.74 8.29 -7.99
N THR A 22 1.48 8.77 -6.77
CA THR A 22 2.42 8.64 -5.65
C THR A 22 2.51 7.19 -5.21
N LEU A 23 1.39 6.48 -5.09
CA LEU A 23 1.37 5.07 -4.75
C LEU A 23 2.04 4.19 -5.80
N THR A 24 1.79 4.45 -7.08
CA THR A 24 2.47 3.76 -8.19
C THR A 24 3.97 3.96 -8.08
N ARG A 25 4.44 5.19 -7.90
CA ARG A 25 5.87 5.47 -7.72
C ARG A 25 6.45 4.73 -6.51
N LEU A 26 5.76 4.72 -5.38
CA LEU A 26 6.19 3.99 -4.19
C LEU A 26 6.23 2.47 -4.42
N ALA A 27 5.26 1.92 -5.15
CA ALA A 27 5.18 0.51 -5.52
C ALA A 27 6.33 0.13 -6.46
N THR A 28 6.57 0.91 -7.52
CA THR A 28 7.69 0.72 -8.45
C THR A 28 9.04 0.78 -7.73
N GLN A 29 9.17 1.69 -6.75
CA GLN A 29 10.39 1.82 -5.93
C GLN A 29 10.46 0.81 -4.77
N ARG A 30 9.48 -0.10 -4.64
CA ARG A 30 9.37 -1.08 -3.55
C ARG A 30 9.44 -0.47 -2.15
N GLN A 31 9.01 0.78 -2.03
CA GLN A 31 8.99 1.53 -0.76
C GLN A 31 7.72 1.30 0.05
N ILE A 32 6.70 0.70 -0.55
CA ILE A 32 5.43 0.35 0.07
C ILE A 32 5.17 -1.16 -0.15
N PRO A 33 4.63 -1.89 0.83
CA PRO A 33 4.33 -3.30 0.64
C PRO A 33 3.15 -3.48 -0.32
N CYS A 34 3.46 -3.96 -1.52
CA CYS A 34 2.51 -4.25 -2.60
C CYS A 34 2.90 -5.55 -3.32
N LEU A 35 1.94 -6.16 -4.01
CA LEU A 35 2.12 -7.33 -4.85
C LEU A 35 1.61 -7.02 -6.26
N GLU A 36 2.39 -7.37 -7.28
CA GLU A 36 1.94 -7.29 -8.67
C GLU A 36 1.25 -8.60 -9.05
N VAL A 37 -0.01 -8.53 -9.46
CA VAL A 37 -0.82 -9.66 -9.89
C VAL A 37 -1.47 -9.30 -11.23
N ASN A 38 -1.12 -10.02 -12.30
CA ASN A 38 -1.66 -9.81 -13.64
C ASN A 38 -1.58 -8.36 -14.14
N GLY A 39 -0.48 -7.64 -13.84
CA GLY A 39 -0.29 -6.25 -14.25
C GLY A 39 -0.99 -5.21 -13.35
N SER A 40 -1.64 -5.65 -12.29
CA SER A 40 -2.28 -4.78 -11.29
C SER A 40 -1.55 -4.85 -9.96
N TRP A 41 -1.53 -3.74 -9.22
CA TRP A 41 -0.98 -3.68 -7.88
C TRP A 41 -2.03 -3.97 -6.82
N VAL A 42 -1.69 -4.85 -5.89
CA VAL A 42 -2.52 -5.24 -4.76
C VAL A 42 -1.80 -4.96 -3.46
N PHE A 43 -2.51 -4.38 -2.51
CA PHE A 43 -1.99 -3.91 -1.23
C PHE A 43 -2.62 -4.68 -0.09
N SER A 44 -1.82 -5.30 0.76
CA SER A 44 -2.34 -5.91 1.98
C SER A 44 -2.52 -4.84 3.05
N LYS A 45 -3.76 -4.63 3.53
CA LYS A 45 -4.09 -3.67 4.60
C LYS A 45 -3.22 -3.88 5.84
N LYS A 46 -3.08 -5.12 6.31
CA LYS A 46 -2.21 -5.47 7.44
C LYS A 46 -0.76 -5.06 7.24
N SER A 47 -0.25 -5.22 6.01
CA SER A 47 1.13 -4.86 5.67
C SER A 47 1.29 -3.34 5.58
N ILE A 48 0.32 -2.66 4.99
CA ILE A 48 0.24 -1.20 4.93
C ILE A 48 0.19 -0.58 6.33
N ASP A 49 -0.64 -1.11 7.22
CA ASP A 49 -0.75 -0.62 8.59
C ASP A 49 0.60 -0.73 9.32
N LYS A 50 1.25 -1.89 9.21
CA LYS A 50 2.58 -2.11 9.79
C LYS A 50 3.62 -1.17 9.18
N TRP A 51 3.57 -0.92 7.89
CA TRP A 51 4.46 0.00 7.19
C TRP A 51 4.23 1.45 7.63
N ARG A 52 2.98 1.87 7.78
CA ARG A 52 2.59 3.20 8.24
C ARG A 52 3.13 3.46 9.64
N SER A 53 2.91 2.54 10.58
CA SER A 53 3.43 2.65 11.95
C SER A 53 4.96 2.71 12.01
N GLN A 54 5.66 2.03 11.10
CA GLN A 54 7.12 2.10 11.01
C GLN A 54 7.62 3.44 10.46
N ARG A 55 6.91 4.04 9.50
CA ARG A 55 7.27 5.35 8.93
C ARG A 55 7.00 6.50 9.89
N ASP A 56 5.92 6.45 10.64
CA ASP A 56 5.62 7.44 11.67
C ASP A 56 6.73 7.48 12.72
N ARG A 57 7.22 6.30 13.13
CA ARG A 57 8.30 6.17 14.09
C ARG A 57 9.65 6.71 13.61
N ARG A 58 9.86 6.86 12.30
CA ARG A 58 11.09 7.48 11.73
C ARG A 58 11.04 9.02 11.70
N ARG A 59 9.88 9.62 11.97
CA ARG A 59 9.70 11.08 12.02
C ARG A 59 9.76 11.65 13.45
N ALA A 60 9.91 10.81 14.47
CA ALA A 60 10.15 11.18 15.87
C ALA A 60 11.61 10.93 16.24
#